data_AF-A0A7S2NEZ6-F1
#
_entry.id   AF-A0A7S2NEZ6-F1
#
_cell.length_a   1.000
_cell.length_b   1.000
_cell.length_c   1.000
_cell.angle_alpha   90.00
_cell.angle_beta   90.00
_cell.angle_gamma   90.00
#
_symmetry.space_group_name_H-M   'P 1'
#
loop_
_entity.id
_entity.type
_entity.pdbx_description
1 polymer ?
#
loop_
_entity_poly.entity_id
_entity_poly.type
_entity_poly.pdbx_seq_one_letter_code
_entity_poly.pdbx_strand_id
1 'polypeptide(L)'
;DRTIRQDFSDAMERDVRVRVLFRRSQKANLQKQYEVQDSFAAMVPAPGAKPNGARSRYILDTRMDFPMGAIHQKFSIIRHHGSLHAMVGGIDLDWDRWDTAAH
;
A
#
# COMPACT_ATOMS: atom_id res chain seq x y z
N ASP A 1 18.31 2.08 4.13
CA ASP A 1 17.00 2.74 4.29
C ASP A 1 15.90 1.75 4.61
N ARG A 2 14.89 2.19 5.38
CA ARG A 2 13.69 1.39 5.67
C ARG A 2 12.72 1.48 4.51
N THR A 3 12.08 0.36 4.18
CA THR A 3 11.02 0.29 3.18
C THR A 3 9.65 0.47 3.83
N ILE A 4 8.66 0.95 3.08
CA ILE A 4 7.27 1.03 3.54
C ILE A 4 6.72 -0.35 3.98
N ARG A 5 7.23 -1.43 3.37
CA ARG A 5 6.90 -2.81 3.77
C ARG A 5 7.36 -3.13 5.19
N GLN A 6 8.58 -2.74 5.54
CA GLN A 6 9.10 -2.91 6.90
C GLN A 6 8.29 -2.07 7.89
N ASP A 7 7.96 -0.82 7.54
CA ASP A 7 7.14 0.04 8.40
C ASP A 7 5.74 -0.54 8.66
N PHE A 8 5.10 -1.11 7.65
CA PHE A 8 3.82 -1.78 7.81
C PHE A 8 3.94 -3.08 8.63
N SER A 9 5.00 -3.87 8.45
CA SER A 9 5.25 -5.07 9.27
C SER A 9 5.38 -4.71 10.74
N ASP A 10 6.24 -3.74 11.06
CA ASP A 10 6.45 -3.25 12.43
C ASP A 10 5.18 -2.63 13.02
N ALA A 11 4.35 -1.99 12.20
CA ALA A 11 3.05 -1.49 12.64
C ALA A 11 2.12 -2.65 13.04
N MET A 12 2.05 -3.73 12.25
CA MET A 12 1.24 -4.90 12.56
C MET A 12 1.71 -5.62 13.82
N GLU A 13 3.02 -5.72 14.05
CA GLU A 13 3.59 -6.27 15.29
C GLU A 13 3.21 -5.43 16.54
N ARG A 14 3.03 -4.12 16.35
CA ARG A 14 2.49 -3.20 17.37
C ARG A 14 0.96 -3.18 17.47
N ASP A 15 0.29 -4.18 16.88
CA ASP A 15 -1.17 -4.33 16.85
C ASP A 15 -1.92 -3.30 15.98
N VAL A 16 -1.23 -2.61 15.08
CA VAL A 16 -1.87 -1.69 14.13
C VAL A 16 -2.45 -2.49 12.97
N ARG A 17 -3.72 -2.25 12.66
CA ARG A 17 -4.36 -2.83 11.47
C ARG A 17 -4.01 -2.02 10.24
N VAL A 18 -3.27 -2.63 9.32
CA VAL A 18 -2.86 -2.03 8.04
C VAL A 18 -3.78 -2.52 6.92
N ARG A 19 -4.26 -1.61 6.08
CA ARG A 19 -5.07 -1.94 4.90
C ARG A 19 -4.54 -1.20 3.69
N VAL A 20 -4.20 -1.94 2.65
CA VAL A 20 -3.69 -1.38 1.40
C VAL A 20 -4.57 -1.87 0.26
N LEU A 21 -5.00 -0.93 -0.57
CA LEU A 21 -5.64 -1.19 -1.85
C LEU A 21 -4.72 -0.63 -2.93
N PHE A 22 -4.16 -1.51 -3.76
CA PHE A 22 -3.22 -1.12 -4.79
C PHE A 22 -3.74 -1.53 -6.16
N ARG A 23 -3.58 -0.69 -7.18
CA ARG A 23 -4.00 -1.02 -8.54
C ARG A 23 -2.90 -1.81 -9.26
N ARG A 24 -3.25 -2.92 -9.90
CA ARG A 24 -2.33 -3.56 -10.85
C ARG A 24 -2.17 -2.70 -12.12
N SER A 25 -0.96 -2.20 -12.37
CA SER A 25 -0.66 -1.45 -13.59
C SER A 25 -0.62 -2.38 -14.81
N GLN A 26 -1.35 -2.02 -15.86
CA GLN A 26 -1.37 -2.75 -17.14
C GLN A 26 -0.30 -2.26 -18.12
N LYS A 27 0.37 -1.14 -17.81
CA LYS A 27 1.43 -0.56 -18.66
C LYS A 27 2.78 -1.24 -18.45
N ALA A 28 2.95 -1.98 -17.36
CA ALA A 28 4.15 -2.76 -17.11
C ALA A 28 4.11 -4.07 -17.93
N ASN A 29 5.27 -4.63 -18.27
CA ASN A 29 5.32 -5.98 -18.84
C ASN A 29 4.76 -7.01 -17.84
N LEU A 30 4.29 -8.16 -18.33
CA LEU A 30 3.65 -9.19 -17.50
C LEU A 30 4.53 -9.63 -16.32
N GLN A 31 5.84 -9.76 -16.55
CA GLN A 31 6.80 -10.12 -15.50
C GLN A 31 6.79 -9.14 -14.33
N LYS A 32 6.89 -7.83 -14.60
CA LYS A 32 6.81 -6.79 -13.57
C LYS A 32 5.44 -6.75 -12.90
N GLN A 33 4.37 -7.05 -13.62
CA GLN A 33 3.03 -7.13 -13.02
C GLN A 33 2.96 -8.28 -11.99
N TYR A 34 3.51 -9.45 -12.32
CA TYR A 34 3.58 -10.59 -11.41
C TYR A 34 4.51 -10.31 -10.23
N GLU A 35 5.68 -9.71 -10.44
CA GLU A 35 6.60 -9.34 -9.35
C GLU A 35 5.95 -8.40 -8.33
N VAL A 36 5.22 -7.38 -8.80
CA VAL A 36 4.48 -6.47 -7.92
C VAL A 36 3.37 -7.23 -7.19
N GLN A 37 2.61 -8.06 -7.90
CA GLN A 37 1.55 -8.89 -7.31
C GLN A 37 2.09 -9.81 -6.22
N ASP A 38 3.18 -10.52 -6.48
CA ASP A 38 3.82 -11.45 -5.55
C ASP A 38 4.41 -10.72 -4.35
N SER A 39 5.02 -9.55 -4.58
CA SER A 39 5.51 -8.67 -3.51
C SER A 39 4.38 -8.25 -2.56
N PHE A 40 3.22 -7.85 -3.09
CA PHE A 40 2.03 -7.51 -2.30
C PHE A 40 1.39 -8.74 -1.63
N ALA A 41 1.32 -9.88 -2.31
CA ALA A 41 0.83 -11.12 -1.73
C ALA A 41 1.71 -11.60 -0.57
N ALA A 42 3.01 -11.29 -0.60
CA ALA A 42 3.95 -11.56 0.48
C ALA A 42 3.88 -10.55 1.64
N MET A 43 3.04 -9.51 1.56
CA MET A 43 2.75 -8.61 2.68
C MET A 43 1.63 -9.20 3.57
N VAL A 44 1.79 -10.45 4.01
CA VAL A 44 0.89 -11.02 5.02
C VAL A 44 1.31 -10.55 6.42
N PRO A 45 0.40 -10.48 7.40
CA PRO A 45 0.78 -10.25 8.79
C PRO A 45 1.87 -11.24 9.23
N ALA A 46 2.90 -10.74 9.90
CA ALA A 46 3.96 -11.60 10.42
C ALA A 46 3.38 -12.64 11.41
N PRO A 47 4.01 -13.82 11.57
CA PRO A 47 3.56 -14.83 12.54
C PRO A 47 3.40 -14.32 13.97
N GLY A 48 4.13 -13.25 14.34
CA GLY A 48 4.04 -12.57 15.64
C GLY A 48 3.05 -11.41 15.71
N ALA A 49 2.25 -11.18 14.66
CA ALA A 49 1.28 -10.09 14.65
C ALA A 49 0.20 -10.29 15.73
N LYS A 50 0.00 -9.24 16.54
CA LYS A 50 -1.05 -9.19 17.57
C LYS A 50 -2.46 -9.23 16.94
N PRO A 51 -3.53 -9.51 17.70
CA PRO A 51 -4.85 -9.85 17.15
C PRO A 51 -5.43 -8.84 16.15
N ASN A 52 -5.22 -7.54 16.35
CA ASN A 52 -5.69 -6.51 15.44
C ASN A 52 -4.77 -6.35 14.22
N GLY A 53 -3.46 -6.47 14.42
CA GLY A 53 -2.45 -6.52 13.35
C GLY A 53 -2.63 -7.71 12.41
N ALA A 54 -3.01 -8.89 12.93
CA ALA A 54 -3.32 -10.10 12.15
C ALA A 54 -4.54 -9.95 11.21
N ARG A 55 -5.35 -8.90 11.41
CA ARG A 55 -6.50 -8.56 10.55
C ARG A 55 -6.12 -7.61 9.41
N SER A 56 -4.84 -7.31 9.24
CA SER A 56 -4.35 -6.50 8.12
C SER A 56 -4.59 -7.19 6.79
N ARG A 57 -4.78 -6.39 5.74
CA ARG A 57 -5.15 -6.87 4.40
C ARG A 57 -4.47 -6.04 3.32
N TYR A 58 -3.98 -6.74 2.32
CA TYR A 58 -3.44 -6.15 1.11
C TYR A 58 -4.29 -6.68 -0.02
N ILE A 59 -4.91 -5.76 -0.75
CA ILE A 59 -5.82 -6.08 -1.85
C ILE A 59 -5.19 -5.48 -3.10
N LEU A 60 -4.88 -6.35 -4.05
CA LEU A 60 -4.55 -5.95 -5.40
C LEU A 60 -5.87 -5.81 -6.17
N ASP A 61 -6.19 -4.58 -6.58
CA ASP A 61 -7.27 -4.34 -7.51
C ASP A 61 -6.82 -4.76 -8.92
N THR A 62 -7.36 -5.89 -9.36
CA THR A 62 -7.14 -6.48 -10.68
C THR A 62 -8.25 -6.14 -11.66
N ARG A 63 -9.27 -5.36 -11.24
CA ARG A 63 -10.36 -4.96 -12.14
C ARG A 63 -9.76 -4.31 -13.38
N MET A 64 -9.96 -5.03 -14.46
CA MET A 64 -9.93 -4.52 -15.82
C MET A 64 -11.39 -4.30 -16.12
N ASP A 65 -11.76 -3.11 -16.60
CA ASP A 65 -12.73 -3.02 -17.69
C ASP A 65 -12.78 -1.62 -18.28
N PHE A 66 -13.06 -1.62 -19.57
CA PHE A 66 -13.11 -0.49 -20.48
C PHE A 66 -14.25 0.49 -20.11
N PRO A 67 -14.10 1.82 -20.33
CA PRO A 67 -13.00 2.48 -21.04
C PRO A 67 -11.95 3.08 -20.09
N MET A 68 -11.41 2.28 -19.16
CA MET A 68 -10.27 2.60 -18.27
C MET A 68 -10.64 3.16 -16.89
N GLY A 69 -11.47 2.42 -16.14
CA GLY A 69 -11.60 2.62 -14.70
C GLY A 69 -10.32 2.22 -13.96
N ALA A 70 -9.42 3.16 -13.71
CA ALA A 70 -8.31 3.00 -12.80
C ALA A 70 -8.68 3.51 -11.42
N ILE A 71 -8.40 2.77 -10.34
CA ILE A 71 -8.19 3.44 -9.06
C ILE A 71 -6.92 4.29 -9.22
N HIS A 72 -7.13 5.59 -9.40
CA HIS A 72 -6.06 6.60 -9.46
C HIS A 72 -6.04 7.46 -8.18
N GLN A 73 -6.86 7.09 -7.20
CA GLN A 73 -6.93 7.74 -5.90
C GLN A 73 -5.63 7.48 -5.14
N LYS A 74 -5.08 8.54 -4.55
CA LYS A 74 -3.88 8.49 -3.71
C LYS A 74 -4.28 9.06 -2.37
N PHE A 75 -4.37 8.19 -1.37
CA PHE A 75 -4.75 8.59 -0.04
C PHE A 75 -4.10 7.73 1.02
N SER A 76 -3.97 8.29 2.22
CA SER A 76 -3.55 7.58 3.42
C SER A 76 -4.43 8.04 4.57
N ILE A 77 -4.97 7.08 5.33
CA ILE A 77 -5.82 7.36 6.47
C ILE A 77 -5.18 6.71 7.70
N ILE A 78 -4.88 7.52 8.70
CA ILE A 78 -4.21 7.11 9.94
C ILE A 78 -5.08 7.51 11.12
N ARG A 79 -5.30 6.59 12.06
CA ARG A 79 -5.88 6.93 13.37
C ARG A 79 -4.74 7.23 14.34
N HIS A 80 -4.77 8.41 14.94
CA HIS A 80 -3.74 8.90 15.85
C HIS A 80 -4.39 9.63 17.03
N HIS A 81 -4.10 9.20 18.27
CA HIS A 81 -4.67 9.76 19.51
C HIS A 81 -6.20 10.02 19.47
N GLY A 82 -6.97 9.04 18.97
CA GLY A 82 -8.44 9.14 18.88
C GLY A 82 -8.97 9.91 17.68
N SER A 83 -8.11 10.66 16.97
CA SER A 83 -8.44 11.38 15.74
C SER A 83 -8.16 10.57 14.49
N LEU A 84 -8.86 10.90 13.40
CA LEU A 84 -8.62 10.36 12.06
C LEU A 84 -7.95 11.42 11.20
N HIS A 85 -6.76 11.12 10.68
CA HIS A 85 -6.00 12.00 9.81
C HIS A 85 -6.02 11.41 8.40
N ALA A 86 -6.38 12.22 7.42
CA ALA A 86 -6.43 11.81 6.02
C ALA A 86 -5.49 12.70 5.19
N MET A 87 -4.63 12.05 4.40
CA MET A 87 -3.82 12.69 3.38
C MET A 87 -4.38 12.28 2.02
N VAL A 88 -4.60 13.25 1.14
CA VAL A 88 -5.06 13.06 -0.24
C VAL A 88 -4.24 13.95 -1.15
N GLY A 89 -3.95 13.52 -2.39
CA GLY A 89 -3.17 14.35 -3.30
C GLY A 89 -2.73 13.63 -4.58
N GLY A 90 -1.66 14.14 -5.18
CA GLY A 90 -1.11 13.64 -6.44
C GLY A 90 0.10 12.69 -6.30
N ILE A 91 0.63 12.51 -5.08
CA ILE A 91 1.86 11.76 -4.82
C ILE A 91 1.51 10.30 -4.45
N ASP A 92 1.98 9.34 -5.25
CA ASP A 92 1.94 7.92 -4.89
C ASP A 92 3.03 7.61 -3.84
N LEU A 93 2.78 6.63 -2.96
CA LEU A 93 3.83 6.04 -2.12
C LEU A 93 4.61 5.00 -2.93
N ASP A 94 5.42 5.49 -3.88
CA ASP A 94 6.15 4.67 -4.84
C ASP A 94 7.57 5.17 -5.06
N TRP A 95 8.40 4.39 -5.76
CA TRP A 95 9.74 4.81 -6.15
C TRP A 95 9.68 6.03 -7.09
N ASP A 96 10.72 6.87 -7.06
CA ASP A 96 10.84 8.05 -7.94
C ASP A 96 9.73 9.10 -7.77
N ARG A 97 9.16 9.17 -6.55
CA ARG A 97 8.16 10.18 -6.15
C ARG A 97 8.70 11.22 -5.18
N TRP A 98 9.79 10.90 -4.50
CA TRP A 98 10.45 11.83 -3.60
C TRP A 98 11.25 12.82 -4.41
N ASP A 99 10.99 14.10 -4.18
CA ASP A 99 11.64 15.22 -4.85
C ASP A 99 11.66 16.43 -3.91
N THR A 100 12.43 17.46 -4.26
CA THR A 100 12.48 18.72 -3.50
C THR A 100 11.88 19.89 -4.28
N ALA A 101 11.78 21.06 -3.64
CA ALA A 101 11.39 22.28 -4.36
C ALA A 101 12.41 22.70 -5.44
N ALA A 102 13.62 22.16 -5.42
CA ALA A 102 14.66 22.41 -6.41
C ALA A 102 14.66 21.40 -7.57
N HIS A 103 13.75 20.42 -7.55
CA HIS A 103 13.91 19.15 -8.23
C HIS A 103 15.16 18.40 -7.73
#